data_AF-A0A1L9S7J7-F1
#
_entry.id   AF-A0A1L9S7J7-F1
#
_cell.length_a   1.000
_cell.length_b   1.000
_cell.length_c   1.000
_cell.angle_alpha   90.00
_cell.angle_beta   90.00
_cell.angle_gamma   90.00
#
_symmetry.space_group_name_H-M   'P 1'
#
loop_
_entity.id
_entity.type
_entity.pdbx_description
1 polymer ?
#
loop_
_entity_poly.entity_id
_entity_poly.type
_entity_poly.pdbx_seq_one_letter_code
_entity_poly.pdbx_strand_id
1 'polypeptide(L)'
;MDFMPGKPLDQAWPHMTSEDKTGVANHLHGYISQLRGLKGTYIQAASHGKAVIEDRTPCEAGPFFHEKEFNEFLFRQTFPAVPTFWSITLSPN
;
A
#
# COMPACT_ATOMS: atom_id res chain seq x y z
N MET A 1 14.92 -5.45 -13.38
CA MET A 1 13.60 -5.86 -13.91
C MET A 1 13.78 -5.97 -15.40
N ASP A 2 13.64 -7.17 -15.95
CA ASP A 2 13.64 -7.35 -17.40
C ASP A 2 12.32 -6.81 -17.96
N PHE A 3 12.38 -6.22 -19.15
CA PHE A 3 11.18 -5.71 -19.82
C PHE A 3 10.24 -6.88 -20.13
N MET A 4 9.03 -6.86 -19.57
CA MET A 4 8.03 -7.86 -19.86
C MET A 4 7.18 -7.40 -21.06
N PRO A 5 7.27 -8.06 -22.22
CA PRO A 5 6.53 -7.66 -23.40
C PRO A 5 5.02 -7.86 -23.17
N GLY A 6 4.21 -6.88 -23.59
CA GLY A 6 2.76 -6.93 -23.46
C GLY A 6 2.09 -5.64 -23.93
N LYS A 7 0.76 -5.67 -24.01
CA LYS A 7 -0.04 -4.46 -24.21
C LYS A 7 -0.51 -3.93 -22.86
N PRO A 8 -0.44 -2.60 -22.63
CA PRO A 8 -1.03 -1.97 -21.47
C PRO A 8 -2.52 -2.31 -21.32
N LEU A 9 -2.98 -2.51 -20.08
CA LEU A 9 -4.34 -2.96 -19.81
C LEU A 9 -5.37 -1.91 -20.24
N ASP A 10 -5.09 -0.62 -20.05
CA ASP A 10 -5.90 0.51 -20.51
C ASP A 10 -6.11 0.51 -22.03
N GLN A 11 -5.11 0.07 -22.80
CA GLN A 11 -5.21 -0.07 -24.25
C GLN A 11 -5.93 -1.34 -24.69
N ALA A 12 -5.76 -2.45 -23.96
CA ALA A 12 -6.35 -3.74 -24.32
C ALA A 12 -7.81 -3.87 -23.86
N TRP A 13 -8.18 -3.27 -22.72
CA TRP A 13 -9.49 -3.40 -22.07
C TRP A 13 -10.70 -3.03 -22.93
N PRO A 14 -10.68 -1.97 -23.76
CA PRO A 14 -11.82 -1.62 -24.62
C PRO A 14 -12.13 -2.70 -25.68
N HIS A 15 -11.13 -3.50 -26.05
CA HIS A 15 -11.22 -4.51 -27.10
C HIS A 15 -11.46 -5.93 -26.56
N MET A 16 -11.56 -6.10 -25.25
CA MET A 16 -11.82 -7.38 -24.59
C MET A 16 -13.30 -7.72 -24.54
N THR A 17 -13.63 -9.00 -24.70
CA THR A 17 -14.98 -9.52 -24.47
C THR A 17 -15.33 -9.47 -22.97
N SER A 18 -16.62 -9.64 -22.64
CA SER A 18 -17.05 -9.73 -21.23
C SER A 18 -16.42 -10.93 -20.50
N GLU A 19 -16.21 -12.04 -21.21
CA GLU A 19 -15.54 -13.23 -20.68
C GLU A 19 -14.06 -12.97 -20.40
N ASP A 20 -13.36 -12.30 -21.33
CA ASP A 20 -11.95 -11.90 -21.14
C ASP A 20 -11.78 -10.97 -19.94
N LYS A 21 -12.67 -9.98 -19.80
CA LYS A 21 -12.65 -9.05 -18.66
C LYS A 21 -12.84 -9.77 -17.33
N THR A 22 -13.76 -10.73 -17.30
CA THR A 22 -13.99 -11.58 -16.13
C THR A 22 -12.75 -12.42 -15.81
N GLY A 23 -12.12 -13.01 -16.82
CA GLY A 23 -10.88 -13.78 -16.67
C GLY A 23 -9.74 -12.93 -16.10
N VAL A 24 -9.52 -11.73 -16.66
CA VAL A 24 -8.50 -10.79 -16.19
C VAL A 24 -8.79 -10.35 -14.74
N ALA A 25 -10.04 -10.03 -14.42
CA ALA A 25 -10.42 -9.66 -13.05
C ALA A 25 -10.14 -10.79 -12.05
N ASN A 26 -10.44 -12.04 -12.43
CA ASN A 26 -10.15 -13.21 -11.60
C ASN A 26 -8.64 -13.42 -11.40
N HIS A 27 -7.83 -13.24 -12.44
CA HIS A 27 -6.37 -13.30 -12.32
C HIS A 27 -5.82 -12.21 -11.39
N LEU A 28 -6.25 -10.96 -11.56
CA LEU A 28 -5.86 -9.85 -10.70
C LEU A 28 -6.26 -10.11 -9.25
N HIS A 29 -7.48 -10.59 -9.01
CA HIS A 29 -7.94 -10.98 -7.69
C HIS A 29 -7.07 -12.09 -7.08
N GLY A 30 -6.71 -13.10 -7.88
CA GLY A 30 -5.81 -14.18 -7.46
C GLY A 30 -4.43 -13.66 -7.04
N TYR A 31 -3.81 -12.78 -7.84
CA TYR A 31 -2.52 -12.18 -7.51
C TYR A 31 -2.58 -11.30 -6.26
N ILE A 32 -3.62 -10.48 -6.11
CA ILE A 32 -3.83 -9.67 -4.90
C ILE A 32 -3.99 -10.57 -3.67
N SER A 33 -4.72 -11.68 -3.80
CA SER A 33 -4.90 -12.65 -2.72
C SER A 33 -3.57 -13.29 -2.31
N GLN A 34 -2.73 -13.66 -3.29
CA GLN A 34 -1.37 -14.16 -3.03
C GLN A 34 -0.52 -13.12 -2.32
N LEU A 35 -0.51 -11.88 -2.81
CA LEU A 35 0.24 -10.77 -2.20
C LEU A 35 -0.20 -10.49 -0.76
N ARG A 36 -1.52 -10.50 -0.48
CA ARG A 36 -2.06 -10.36 0.88
C ARG A 36 -1.73 -11.56 1.76
N GLY A 37 -1.52 -12.74 1.16
CA GLY A 37 -1.06 -13.94 1.86
C GLY A 37 0.42 -13.90 2.23
N LEU A 38 1.23 -13.03 1.60
CA LEU A 38 2.62 -12.82 1.97
C LEU A 38 2.66 -12.10 3.33
N LYS A 39 2.93 -12.85 4.39
CA LYS A 39 3.19 -12.29 5.72
C LYS A 39 4.67 -11.91 5.79
N GLY A 40 4.95 -10.63 5.60
CA GLY A 40 6.25 -10.06 5.94
C GLY A 40 6.37 -9.86 7.45
N THR A 41 7.56 -10.07 8.00
CA THR A 41 7.90 -9.62 9.36
C THR A 41 8.31 -8.14 9.39
N TYR A 42 8.43 -7.48 8.24
CA TYR A 42 9.04 -6.16 8.07
C TYR A 42 8.28 -5.29 7.06
N ILE A 43 8.19 -3.97 7.33
CA ILE A 43 7.56 -2.97 6.46
C ILE A 43 8.66 -2.08 5.89
N GLN A 44 8.97 -2.26 4.60
CA GLN A 44 10.05 -1.57 3.88
C GLN A 44 9.75 -1.54 2.37
N ALA A 45 10.48 -0.73 1.60
CA ALA A 45 10.47 -0.87 0.14
C ALA A 45 11.14 -2.19 -0.31
N ALA A 46 10.84 -2.61 -1.54
CA ALA A 46 11.56 -3.71 -2.18
C ALA A 46 13.08 -3.44 -2.12
N SER A 47 13.87 -4.46 -1.74
CA SER A 47 15.34 -4.37 -1.54
C SER A 47 15.83 -3.64 -0.28
N HIS A 48 15.06 -3.66 0.82
CA HIS A 48 15.46 -3.05 2.10
C HIS A 48 15.58 -1.51 2.08
N GLY A 49 14.84 -0.85 1.18
CA GLY A 49 14.74 0.61 1.14
C GLY A 49 13.70 1.18 2.11
N LYS A 50 13.65 2.51 2.22
CA LYS A 50 12.60 3.21 2.97
C LYS A 50 11.22 2.89 2.39
N ALA A 51 10.23 2.64 3.22
CA ALA A 51 8.84 2.55 2.80
C ALA A 51 8.36 3.92 2.29
N VAL A 52 7.64 3.93 1.17
CA VAL A 52 6.95 5.13 0.67
C VAL A 52 5.52 5.08 1.19
N ILE A 53 5.14 6.09 1.95
CA ILE A 53 3.85 6.21 2.61
C ILE A 53 3.14 7.43 2.04
N GLU A 54 1.83 7.30 1.80
CA GLU A 54 0.91 8.28 1.21
C GLU A 54 0.92 8.41 -0.34
N ASP A 55 -0.28 8.59 -0.89
CA ASP A 55 -0.58 8.70 -2.32
C ASP A 55 -0.43 10.15 -2.86
N ARG A 56 -0.56 11.16 -1.98
CA ARG A 56 -0.59 12.58 -2.38
C ARG A 56 0.71 13.34 -2.11
N THR A 57 1.43 13.00 -1.04
CA THR A 57 2.74 13.58 -0.70
C THR A 57 3.65 12.44 -0.27
N PRO A 58 4.48 11.89 -1.16
CA PRO A 58 5.31 10.74 -0.84
C PRO A 58 6.19 11.04 0.37
N CYS A 59 5.95 10.33 1.48
CA CYS A 59 6.80 10.38 2.66
C CYS A 59 7.67 9.12 2.67
N GLU A 60 8.97 9.29 2.52
CA GLU A 60 9.92 8.18 2.65
C GLU A 60 10.29 7.97 4.13
N ALA A 61 9.88 6.85 4.71
CA ALA A 61 10.20 6.52 6.10
C ALA A 61 10.45 5.02 6.32
N GLY A 62 11.05 4.66 7.44
CA GLY A 62 11.49 3.29 7.73
C GLY A 62 12.92 3.01 7.27
N PRO A 63 13.35 1.74 7.18
CA PRO A 63 12.55 0.52 7.32
C PRO A 63 11.97 0.34 8.74
N PHE A 64 10.77 -0.19 8.84
CA PHE A 64 10.12 -0.48 10.12
C PHE A 64 10.20 -1.98 10.39
N PHE A 65 10.74 -2.34 11.54
CA PHE A 65 10.97 -3.73 11.89
C PHE A 65 9.70 -4.40 12.44
N HIS A 66 8.75 -3.58 12.91
CA HIS A 66 7.50 -4.04 13.50
C HIS A 66 6.34 -3.14 13.08
N GLU A 67 5.13 -3.71 13.00
CA GLU A 67 3.90 -2.97 12.75
C GLU A 67 3.70 -1.83 13.75
N LYS A 68 4.12 -2.02 15.01
CA LYS A 68 4.04 -0.99 16.06
C LYS A 68 4.82 0.28 15.69
N GLU A 69 6.03 0.14 15.18
CA GLU A 69 6.88 1.28 14.80
C GLU A 69 6.28 2.05 13.62
N PHE A 70 5.69 1.32 12.68
CA PHE A 70 4.98 1.89 11.54
C PHE A 70 3.70 2.63 11.98
N ASN A 71 2.90 2.02 12.86
CA ASN A 71 1.68 2.64 13.38
C ASN A 71 2.00 3.91 14.18
N GLU A 72 3.01 3.89 15.05
CA GLU A 72 3.49 5.09 15.77
C GLU A 72 3.95 6.19 14.81
N PHE A 73 4.63 5.83 13.71
CA PHE A 73 5.01 6.77 12.67
C PHE A 73 3.78 7.41 12.00
N LEU A 74 2.78 6.61 11.61
CA LEU A 74 1.53 7.13 11.03
C LEU A 74 0.79 8.08 11.96
N PHE A 75 0.70 7.74 13.26
CA PHE A 75 0.12 8.63 14.26
C PHE A 75 0.89 9.96 14.34
N ARG A 76 2.22 9.93 14.41
CA ARG A 76 3.04 11.16 14.46
C ARG A 76 2.86 12.06 13.24
N GLN A 77 2.71 11.49 12.05
CA GLN A 77 2.46 12.27 10.81
C GLN A 77 1.05 12.85 10.75
N THR A 78 0.06 12.17 11.35
CA THR A 78 -1.34 12.62 11.35
C THR A 78 -1.67 13.60 12.47
N PHE A 79 -0.94 13.59 13.59
CA PHE A 79 -1.17 14.49 14.74
C PHE A 79 -1.20 16.01 14.42
N PRO A 80 -0.38 16.57 13.52
CA PRO A 80 -0.48 17.97 13.12
C PRO A 80 -1.78 18.32 12.36
N ALA A 81 -2.47 17.32 11.81
CA ALA A 81 -3.65 17.47 10.95
C ALA A 81 -4.97 17.10 11.64
N VAL A 82 -4.94 16.58 12.87
CA VAL A 82 -6.17 16.29 13.64
C VAL A 82 -6.67 17.60 14.26
N PRO A 83 -7.88 18.08 13.91
CA PRO A 83 -8.47 19.24 14.57
C PRO A 83 -8.64 18.95 16.07
N THR A 84 -8.20 19.88 16.92
CA THR A 84 -8.18 19.77 18.40
C THR A 84 -9.55 19.41 19.01
N PHE A 85 -10.64 19.57 18.26
CA PHE A 85 -11.98 19.15 18.68
C PHE A 85 -12.08 17.64 19.02
N TRP A 86 -11.27 16.77 18.38
CA TRP A 86 -11.28 15.32 18.67
C TRP A 86 -10.19 14.86 19.64
N SER A 87 -9.35 15.75 20.18
CA SER A 87 -8.35 15.36 21.18
C SER A 87 -9.04 15.13 22.53
N ILE A 88 -9.61 13.94 22.71
CA ILE A 88 -10.00 13.43 24.01
C ILE A 88 -8.73 13.44 24.85
N THR A 89 -8.73 14.23 25.92
CA THR A 89 -7.65 14.36 26.89
C THR A 89 -7.28 13.00 27.45
N LEU A 90 -6.25 12.37 26.88
CA LEU A 90 -5.54 11.28 27.54
C LEU A 90 -4.70 11.92 28.64
N SER A 91 -5.29 12.03 29.83
CA SER A 91 -4.55 12.35 31.05
C SER A 91 -3.58 11.20 31.32
N PRO A 92 -2.28 11.47 31.52
CA PRO A 92 -1.36 10.45 31.99
C PRO A 92 -1.72 10.10 33.43
N ASN A 93 -1.70 8.81 33.73
CA ASN A 93 -1.62 8.28 35.09
C ASN A 93 -0.16 7.90 35.34
#